data_AF-J4KCM7-F1
#
_entry.id   AF-J4KCM7-F1
#
_cell.length_a   1.000
_cell.length_b   1.000
_cell.length_c   1.000
_cell.angle_alpha   90.00
_cell.angle_beta   90.00
_cell.angle_gamma   90.00
#
_symmetry.space_group_name_H-M   'P 1'
#
loop_
_entity.id
_entity.type
_entity.pdbx_description
1 polymer ?
#
loop_
_entity_poly.entity_id
_entity_poly.type
_entity_poly.pdbx_seq_one_letter_code
_entity_poly.pdbx_strand_id
1 'polypeptide(L)' 'MKGEWKISSMYLGGKKVYQVYRIKDMTRVDHSGNREYAGGLLHDEREAMALAQKLNKETQE' A
#
# COMPACT_ATOMS: atom_id res chain seq x y z
N MET A 1 -4.76 15.42 -4.58
CA MET A 1 -3.38 14.89 -4.68
C MET A 1 -3.38 13.50 -4.06
N LYS A 2 -2.80 12.51 -4.75
CA LYS A 2 -2.68 11.17 -4.20
C LYS A 2 -1.54 11.14 -3.18
N GLY A 3 -1.67 10.32 -2.15
CA GLY A 3 -0.61 10.10 -1.17
C GLY A 3 0.49 9.21 -1.70
N GLU A 4 1.56 9.10 -0.93
CA GLU A 4 2.61 8.10 -1.15
C GLU A 4 2.06 6.69 -0.97
N TRP A 5 2.65 5.75 -1.72
CA TRP A 5 2.51 4.32 -1.51
C TRP A 5 3.13 3.91 -0.17
N LYS A 6 2.37 3.13 0.60
CA LYS A 6 2.69 2.59 1.92
C LYS A 6 2.28 1.13 1.99
N ILE A 7 2.64 0.44 3.06
CA ILE A 7 2.19 -0.92 3.33
C ILE A 7 1.17 -0.93 4.48
N SER A 8 0.20 -1.84 4.38
CA SER A 8 -0.62 -2.27 5.52
C SER A 8 -0.31 -3.75 5.78
N SER A 9 -0.34 -4.17 7.05
CA SER A 9 -0.28 -5.60 7.39
C SER A 9 -1.59 -6.04 8.03
N MET A 10 -1.96 -7.31 7.83
CA MET A 10 -3.12 -7.95 8.45
C MET A 10 -2.86 -9.45 8.59
N TYR A 11 -3.66 -10.12 9.42
CA TYR A 11 -3.65 -11.58 9.48
C TYR A 11 -4.85 -12.15 8.74
N LEU A 12 -4.61 -13.06 7.79
CA LEU A 12 -5.64 -13.81 7.08
C LEU A 12 -5.35 -15.31 7.24
N GLY A 13 -6.31 -16.06 7.77
CA GLY A 13 -6.15 -17.50 8.02
C GLY A 13 -4.94 -17.83 8.90
N GLY A 14 -4.63 -16.98 9.90
CA GLY A 14 -3.48 -17.15 10.79
C GLY A 14 -2.12 -16.77 10.18
N LYS A 15 -2.07 -16.36 8.91
CA LYS A 15 -0.84 -15.90 8.25
C LYS A 15 -0.81 -14.37 8.17
N LYS A 16 0.33 -13.78 8.52
CA LYS A 16 0.55 -12.34 8.30
C LYS A 16 0.73 -12.09 6.80
N VAL A 17 0.01 -11.12 6.27
CA VAL A 17 0.10 -10.66 4.88
C VAL A 17 0.26 -9.15 4.84
N TYR A 18 0.81 -8.66 3.74
CA TYR A 18 1.07 -7.26 3.48
C TYR A 18 0.36 -6.84 2.20
N GLN A 19 -0.19 -5.64 2.19
CA GLN A 19 -0.80 -5.04 1.01
C GLN A 19 -0.22 -3.65 0.80
N VAL A 20 0.26 -3.38 -0.42
CA VAL A 20 0.72 -2.05 -0.81
C VAL A 20 -0.49 -1.21 -1.20
N TYR A 21 -0.59 0.00 -0.64
CA TYR A 21 -1.70 0.91 -0.86
C TYR A 21 -1.27 2.38 -0.83
N ARG A 22 -2.07 3.27 -1.41
CA ARG A 22 -1.98 4.72 -1.16
C ARG A 22 -3.37 5.32 -0.97
N ILE A 23 -3.41 6.50 -0.37
CA ILE A 23 -4.62 7.30 -0.24
C ILE A 23 -4.90 8.01 -1.57
N LYS A 24 -6.12 7.87 -2.11
CA LYS A 24 -6.54 8.50 -3.37
C LYS A 24 -6.68 10.02 -3.21
N ASP A 25 -7.26 10.44 -2.09
CA ASP A 25 -7.46 11.84 -1.74
C ASP A 25 -7.00 12.13 -0.31
N MET A 26 -5.84 12.80 -0.20
CA MET A 26 -5.22 13.18 1.08
C MET A 26 -6.03 14.21 1.89
N THR A 27 -7.06 14.83 1.30
CA THR A 27 -7.95 15.77 2.01
C THR A 27 -9.11 15.07 2.74
N ARG A 28 -9.29 13.77 2.47
CA ARG A 28 -10.36 12.95 3.05
C ARG A 28 -9.80 11.96 4.05
N VAL A 29 -10.66 11.52 4.96
CA VAL A 29 -10.30 10.51 5.96
C VAL A 29 -9.81 9.22 5.30
N ASP A 30 -8.90 8.53 5.98
CA ASP A 30 -8.42 7.23 5.55
C ASP A 30 -9.48 6.15 5.83
N HIS A 31 -10.10 5.65 4.78
CA HIS A 31 -11.03 4.51 4.80
C HIS A 31 -10.85 3.67 3.54
N SER A 32 -11.35 2.43 3.53
CA SER A 32 -11.14 1.47 2.43
C SER A 32 -11.54 2.02 1.05
N GLY A 33 -12.60 2.82 0.96
CA GLY A 33 -13.02 3.49 -0.28
C GLY A 33 -12.03 4.55 -0.80
N ASN A 34 -11.30 5.20 0.11
CA ASN A 34 -10.27 6.20 -0.20
C ASN A 34 -8.86 5.58 -0.36
N ARG A 35 -8.73 4.25 -0.37
CA ARG A 35 -7.48 3.55 -0.66
C ARG A 35 -7.48 2.98 -2.08
N GLU A 36 -6.35 3.07 -2.77
CA GLU A 36 -6.05 2.24 -3.94
C GLU A 36 -4.88 1.30 -3.61
N TYR A 37 -4.87 0.12 -4.23
CA TYR A 37 -3.94 -0.95 -3.92
C TYR A 37 -3.07 -1.28 -5.13
N ALA A 38 -1.82 -1.64 -4.88
CA ALA A 38 -0.91 -2.13 -5.91
C ALA A 38 -0.58 -3.60 -5.68
N GLY A 39 -0.70 -4.41 -6.73
CA GLY A 39 -0.43 -5.84 -6.67
C GLY A 39 -1.41 -6.63 -5.80
N GLY A 40 -1.08 -7.90 -5.57
CA GLY A 40 -1.82 -8.77 -4.66
C GLY A 40 -1.34 -8.68 -3.22
N LEU A 41 -1.82 -9.61 -2.38
CA LEU A 41 -1.32 -9.81 -1.03
C LEU A 41 0.08 -10.42 -1.08
N LEU A 42 1.01 -9.81 -0.36
CA LEU A 42 2.38 -10.26 -0.22
C LEU A 42 2.58 -10.95 1.13
N HIS A 43 3.50 -11.91 1.18
CA HIS A 43 3.82 -12.67 2.38
C HIS A 43 5.14 -12.25 3.04
N ASP A 44 5.89 -11.37 2.38
CA ASP A 44 7.15 -10.80 2.87
C ASP A 44 7.05 -9.27 2.99
N GLU A 45 7.50 -8.74 4.13
CA GLU A 45 7.44 -7.31 4.43
C GLU A 45 8.42 -6.51 3.55
N ARG A 46 9.60 -7.06 3.28
CA ARG A 46 10.64 -6.38 2.50
C ARG A 46 10.21 -6.27 1.05
N GLU A 47 9.57 -7.29 0.51
CA GLU A 47 8.98 -7.26 -0.83
C GLU A 47 7.91 -6.16 -0.93
N ALA A 48 7.00 -6.08 0.05
CA ALA A 48 5.98 -5.04 0.08
C ALA A 48 6.57 -3.62 0.19
N MET A 49 7.58 -3.45 1.05
CA MET A 49 8.30 -2.19 1.19
C MET A 49 9.04 -1.79 -0.10
N ALA A 50 9.72 -2.74 -0.75
CA ALA A 50 10.42 -2.50 -2.00
C ALA A 50 9.47 -2.08 -3.12
N LEU A 51 8.29 -2.71 -3.21
CA LEU A 51 7.26 -2.32 -4.16
C LEU A 51 6.73 -0.90 -3.88
N ALA A 52 6.41 -0.58 -2.63
CA ALA A 52 5.96 0.77 -2.26
C ALA A 52 7.01 1.83 -2.61
N GLN A 53 8.29 1.58 -2.30
CA GLN A 53 9.40 2.49 -2.63
C GLN A 53 9.57 2.66 -4.14
N LYS A 54 9.49 1.57 -4.92
CA LYS A 54 9.56 1.63 -6.38
C LYS A 54 8.45 2.52 -6.94
N LEU A 55 7.21 2.28 -6.52
CA LEU A 55 6.06 3.05 -7.01
C LEU A 55 6.12 4.52 -6.60
N ASN A 56 6.67 4.84 -5.43
CA ASN A 56 6.90 6.22 -5.02
C ASN A 56 7.92 6.92 -5.91
N LYS A 57 9.03 6.25 -6.26
CA LYS A 57 10.04 6.78 -7.19
C LYS A 57 9.42 7.06 -8.57
N GLU A 58 8.66 6.10 -9.11
CA GLU A 58 7.97 6.23 -10.41
C GLU A 58 6.88 7.30 -10.42
N THR A 59 6.32 7.68 -9.26
CA THR A 59 5.29 8.75 -9.17
C THR A 59 5.91 10.15 -9.05
N GLN A 60 7.21 10.23 -8.73
CA GLN A 60 7.96 11.48 -8.57
C GLN A 60 8.73 11.91 -9.83
N GLU A 61 8.76 11.05 -10.86
CA GLU A 61 9.24 11.34 -12.21
C GLU A 61 8.09 11.86 -13.10
#